data_AF-A0A950MAE7-F1
#
_entry.id   AF-A0A950MAE7-F1
#
_cell.length_a   1.000
_cell.length_b   1.000
_cell.length_c   1.000
_cell.angle_alpha   90.00
_cell.angle_beta   90.00
_cell.angle_gamma   90.00
#
_symmetry.space_group_name_H-M   'P 1'
#
loop_
_entity.id
_entity.type
_entity.pdbx_description
1 polymer ?
#
loop_
_entity_poly.entity_id
_entity_poly.type
_entity_poly.pdbx_seq_one_letter_code
_entity_poly.pdbx_strand_id
1 'polypeptide(L)' 'MPSFSHTLGGTVYRFDSLRELLAKASPARSGDFLAGVAAQDDTERVAA' A
#
# COMPACT_ATOMS: atom_id res chain seq x y z
N MET A 1 -7.01 -14.63 7.23
CA MET A 1 -6.94 -13.92 5.93
C MET A 1 -5.47 -13.83 5.54
N PRO A 2 -5.11 -13.93 4.26
CA PRO A 2 -3.71 -13.86 3.84
C PRO A 2 -3.16 -12.43 4.04
N SER A 3 -2.01 -12.32 4.70
CA SER A 3 -1.24 -11.08 4.84
C SER A 3 -0.11 -11.06 3.81
N PHE A 4 0.12 -9.92 3.17
CA PHE A 4 1.21 -9.71 2.23
C PHE A 4 2.34 -8.95 2.91
N SER A 5 3.59 -9.29 2.59
CA SER A 5 4.74 -8.57 3.12
C SER A 5 5.84 -8.44 2.09
N HIS A 6 6.49 -7.28 2.06
CA HIS A 6 7.61 -6.99 1.17
C HIS A 6 8.69 -6.23 1.94
N THR A 7 9.96 -6.54 1.70
CA THR A 7 11.09 -5.84 2.32
C THR A 7 11.73 -4.91 1.29
N LEU A 8 11.72 -3.61 1.56
CA LEU A 8 12.33 -2.59 0.72
C LEU A 8 13.29 -1.75 1.57
N GLY A 9 14.56 -1.65 1.17
CA GLY A 9 15.55 -0.83 1.89
C GLY A 9 15.77 -1.25 3.36
N GLY A 10 15.56 -2.53 3.71
CA GLY A 10 15.66 -3.03 5.08
C GLY A 10 14.42 -2.80 5.95
N THR A 11 13.37 -2.16 5.40
CA THR A 11 12.08 -1.98 6.07
C THR A 11 11.09 -3.03 5.58
N VAL A 12 10.37 -3.68 6.51
CA VAL A 12 9.34 -4.67 6.19
C VAL A 12 7.98 -3.99 6.16
N TYR A 13 7.39 -3.91 4.97
CA TYR A 13 6.03 -3.44 4.74
C TYR A 13 5.07 -4.62 4.82
N ARG A 14 3.92 -4.41 5.45
CA ARG A 14 2.87 -5.42 5.61
C ARG A 14 1.55 -4.83 5.16
N PHE A 15 0.76 -5.67 4.50
CA PHE A 15 -0.58 -5.33 4.01
C PHE A 15 -1.53 -6.44 4.44
N ASP A 16 -2.64 -6.07 5.07
CA ASP A 16 -3.52 -7.02 5.74
C ASP A 16 -4.44 -7.76 4.75
N SER A 17 -4.52 -7.27 3.51
CA SER A 17 -5.29 -7.90 2.44
C SER A 17 -4.77 -7.52 1.07
N LEU A 18 -5.14 -8.32 0.06
CA LEU A 18 -4.86 -8.02 -1.34
C LEU A 18 -5.52 -6.71 -1.79
N ARG A 19 -6.70 -6.39 -1.25
CA ARG A 19 -7.39 -5.12 -1.51
C ARG A 19 -6.53 -3.94 -1.08
N GLU A 20 -5.97 -4.00 0.13
CA GLU A 20 -5.14 -2.91 0.66
C GLU A 20 -3.85 -2.77 -0.15
N LEU A 21 -3.16 -3.88 -0.43
CA LEU A 21 -1.97 -3.91 -1.28
C LEU A 21 -2.22 -3.21 -2.63
N LEU A 22 -3.25 -3.65 -3.36
CA LEU A 22 -3.54 -3.13 -4.69
C LEU A 22 -4.02 -1.68 -4.66
N ALA A 23 -4.71 -1.25 -3.60
CA ALA A 23 -5.12 0.14 -3.46
C ALA A 23 -3.89 1.05 -3.26
N LYS A 24 -2.96 0.64 -2.38
CA LYS A 24 -1.72 1.37 -2.09
C LYS A 24 -0.75 1.40 -3.26
N ALA A 25 -0.70 0.37 -4.10
CA ALA A 25 0.14 0.30 -5.31
C ALA A 25 -0.37 1.18 -6.47
N SER A 26 -1.65 1.59 -6.43
CA SER A 26 -2.25 2.35 -7.51
C SER A 26 -1.77 3.82 -7.56
N PRO A 27 -1.81 4.49 -8.73
CA PRO A 27 -1.48 5.90 -8.82
C PRO A 27 -2.33 6.76 -7.88
N ALA A 28 -1.72 7.81 -7.33
CA ALA A 28 -2.38 8.72 -6.39
C ALA A 28 -3.64 9.37 -7.01
N ARG A 29 -4.80 9.10 -6.43
CA ARG A 29 -6.10 9.67 -6.83
C ARG A 29 -6.79 10.25 -5.61
N SER A 30 -7.40 11.44 -5.74
CA SER A 30 -8.10 12.11 -4.64
C SER A 30 -9.19 11.25 -4.00
N GLY A 31 -9.92 10.46 -4.80
CA GLY A 31 -10.94 9.53 -4.31
C GLY A 31 -10.39 8.45 -3.38
N ASP A 32 -9.20 7.91 -3.66
CA ASP A 32 -8.59 6.86 -2.84
C ASP A 32 -8.06 7.43 -1.51
N PHE A 33 -7.60 8.70 -1.52
CA PHE A 33 -7.26 9.42 -0.28
C PHE A 33 -8.51 9.69 0.57
N LEU A 34 -9.61 10.13 -0.06
CA LEU A 34 -10.89 10.34 0.65
C LEU A 34 -11.45 9.04 1.22
N ALA A 35 -11.24 7.92 0.53
CA ALA A 35 -11.61 6.59 1.00
C ALA A 35 -10.62 5.98 2.01
N GLY A 36 -9.47 6.64 2.26
CA GLY A 36 -8.45 6.16 3.20
C GLY A 36 -7.71 4.90 2.76
N VAL A 37 -7.67 4.61 1.45
CA VAL A 37 -7.04 3.39 0.89
C VAL A 37 -5.77 3.66 0.08
N ALA A 38 -5.46 4.93 -0.18
CA ALA A 38 -4.22 5.31 -0.84
C ALA A 38 -3.00 5.11 0.06
N ALA A 39 -1.83 4.89 -0.55
CA ALA A 39 -0.55 4.94 0.16
C ALA A 39 -0.31 6.33 0.77
N GLN A 40 0.30 6.37 1.95
CA GLN A 40 0.61 7.60 2.68
C GLN A 40 1.73 8.41 2.02
N ASP A 41 2.67 7.72 1.37
CA ASP A 41 3.78 8.33 0.64
C ASP A 41 4.18 7.49 -0.59
N ASP A 42 5.15 8.02 -1.34
CA ASP A 42 5.65 7.36 -2.54
C ASP A 42 6.47 6.09 -2.22
N THR A 43 7.07 5.98 -1.03
CA THR A 43 7.84 4.80 -0.64
C THR A 43 6.93 3.62 -0.33
N GLU A 44 5.83 3.85 0.39
CA GLU A 44 4.80 2.85 0.64
C GLU A 44 4.14 2.41 -0.67
N ARG A 45 3.89 3.35 -1.60
CA ARG A 45 3.36 3.03 -2.93
C ARG A 45 4.29 2.13 -3.74
N VAL A 46 5.61 2.34 -3.65
CA VAL A 46 6.60 1.49 -4.32
C VAL A 46 6.76 0.13 -3.62
N ALA A 47 6.54 0.08 -2.31
CA ALA A 47 6.61 -1.16 -1.55
C ALA A 47 5.38 -2.07 -1.76
N ALA A 48 4.22 -1.47 -2.03
CA ALA A 48 2.94 -2.13 -2.34
C ALA A 48 2.92 -2.69 -3.77
#